data_AF-A0A139AN84-F1
#
_entry.id   AF-A0A139AN84-F1
#
_cell.length_a   1.000
_cell.length_b   1.000
_cell.length_c   1.000
_cell.angle_alpha   90.00
_cell.angle_beta   90.00
_cell.angle_gamma   90.00
#
_symmetry.space_group_name_H-M   'P 1'
#
loop_
_entity.id
_entity.type
_entity.pdbx_description
1 polymer ?
#
loop_
_entity_poly.entity_id
_entity_poly.type
_entity_poly.pdbx_seq_one_letter_code
_entity_poly.pdbx_strand_id
1 'polypeptide(L)'
;MVDDDTHTYIRTLFFELGRLDETRPVYLGRATQFSDCGGVSDPRDSIWMAQGGAGIILSRPALTLLIQTLPTCLSRTSSCWAGDIRLALCLQDAGVFLARDQRFFDVFYSRSPEDVGFPWPKDPCVRPGTFHGVSPTSFPLLHALQRSSPSREPRIADVFHLLYPSADRVPSSIPDTYLSHPAFRTLQVAGMDECRRQCVEEPRCRTWSFEPREGGGRRPDAGGACGLKKEQGWGGERRVGVVSGAVWGRYGCN
;
A
#
# COMPACT_ATOMS: atom_id res chain seq x y z
N MET A 1 -10.81 -12.90 -7.41
CA MET A 1 -11.95 -11.97 -7.28
C MET A 1 -11.39 -10.59 -7.11
N VAL A 2 -11.94 -9.61 -7.81
CA VAL A 2 -11.65 -8.17 -7.67
C VAL A 2 -12.97 -7.42 -7.81
N ASP A 3 -13.03 -6.20 -7.28
CA ASP A 3 -14.19 -5.32 -7.44
C ASP A 3 -14.12 -4.60 -8.80
N ASP A 4 -15.21 -3.99 -9.25
CA ASP A 4 -15.30 -3.33 -10.57
C ASP A 4 -14.53 -2.00 -10.65
N ASP A 5 -14.11 -1.46 -9.51
CA ASP A 5 -13.21 -0.32 -9.36
C ASP A 5 -11.72 -0.73 -9.15
N THR A 6 -11.41 -2.01 -9.35
CA THR A 6 -10.05 -2.54 -9.12
C THR A 6 -9.27 -2.69 -10.42
N HIS A 7 -8.23 -1.88 -10.59
CA HIS A 7 -7.32 -2.04 -11.71
C HIS A 7 -6.38 -3.22 -11.49
N THR A 8 -6.23 -4.09 -12.49
CA THR A 8 -5.47 -5.35 -12.37
C THR A 8 -4.39 -5.48 -13.44
N TYR A 9 -3.14 -5.66 -13.01
CA TYR A 9 -2.00 -5.99 -13.87
C TYR A 9 -1.85 -7.51 -13.99
N ILE A 10 -2.63 -8.11 -14.88
CA ILE A 10 -2.70 -9.58 -15.08
C ILE A 10 -1.32 -10.21 -15.31
N ARG A 11 -0.39 -9.53 -16.01
CA ARG A 11 0.98 -10.03 -16.24
C ARG A 11 1.77 -10.15 -14.94
N THR A 12 1.74 -9.12 -14.09
CA THR A 12 2.37 -9.18 -12.76
C THR A 12 1.81 -10.34 -11.95
N LEU A 13 0.47 -10.46 -11.89
CA LEU A 13 -0.17 -11.56 -11.17
C LEU A 13 0.23 -12.93 -11.74
N PHE A 14 0.31 -13.09 -13.06
CA PHE A 14 0.76 -14.33 -13.68
C PHE A 14 2.17 -14.74 -13.21
N PHE A 15 3.12 -13.81 -13.17
CA PHE A 15 4.49 -14.11 -12.71
C PHE A 15 4.55 -14.42 -11.22
N GLU A 16 3.83 -13.67 -10.39
CA GLU A 16 3.85 -13.89 -8.95
C GLU A 16 3.15 -15.20 -8.57
N LEU A 17 2.03 -15.52 -9.22
CA LEU A 17 1.31 -16.78 -8.98
C LEU A 17 2.02 -18.00 -9.55
N GLY A 18 2.78 -17.85 -10.65
CA GLY A 18 3.58 -18.94 -11.23
C GLY A 18 4.71 -19.46 -10.32
N ARG A 19 5.00 -18.76 -9.21
CA ARG A 19 5.96 -19.19 -8.18
C ARG A 19 5.32 -20.08 -7.11
N LEU A 20 4.01 -20.26 -7.14
CA LEU A 20 3.27 -21.04 -6.15
C LEU A 20 3.09 -22.48 -6.63
N ASP A 21 3.03 -23.39 -5.66
CA ASP A 21 2.65 -24.78 -5.91
C ASP A 21 1.13 -24.88 -6.06
N GLU A 22 0.68 -25.03 -7.31
CA GLU A 22 -0.74 -25.10 -7.68
C GLU A 22 -1.49 -26.31 -7.12
N THR A 23 -0.76 -27.33 -6.63
CA THR A 23 -1.34 -28.55 -6.06
C THR A 23 -1.75 -28.38 -4.60
N ARG A 24 -1.32 -27.30 -3.94
CA ARG A 24 -1.63 -27.02 -2.53
C ARG A 24 -2.77 -26.00 -2.38
N PRO A 25 -3.56 -26.08 -1.29
CA PRO A 25 -4.52 -25.04 -0.95
C PRO A 25 -3.80 -23.71 -0.66
N VAL A 26 -4.10 -22.71 -1.48
CA VAL A 26 -3.62 -21.33 -1.35
C VAL A 26 -4.80 -20.37 -1.26
N TYR A 27 -4.73 -19.48 -0.28
CA TYR A 27 -5.55 -18.29 -0.12
C TYR A 27 -4.65 -17.07 0.08
N LEU A 28 -4.72 -16.10 -0.84
CA LEU A 28 -3.85 -14.94 -0.91
C LEU A 28 -4.62 -13.65 -1.21
N GLY A 29 -4.03 -12.53 -0.82
CA GLY A 29 -4.48 -11.18 -1.13
C GLY A 29 -3.90 -10.17 -0.14
N ARG A 30 -4.45 -8.95 -0.10
CA ARG A 30 -4.02 -7.93 0.86
C ARG A 30 -4.52 -8.30 2.27
N ALA A 31 -3.59 -8.72 3.13
CA ALA A 31 -3.89 -9.10 4.49
C ALA A 31 -4.46 -7.93 5.30
N THR A 32 -5.60 -8.15 5.92
CA THR A 32 -6.21 -7.27 6.92
C THR A 32 -6.74 -8.11 8.09
N GLN A 33 -6.84 -7.50 9.26
CA GLN A 33 -7.52 -8.12 10.39
C GLN A 33 -8.98 -7.68 10.41
N PHE A 34 -9.84 -8.62 10.79
CA PHE A 34 -11.23 -8.34 11.07
C PHE A 34 -11.65 -9.01 12.37
N SER A 35 -12.44 -8.30 13.15
CA SER A 35 -13.14 -8.76 14.34
C SER A 35 -14.58 -8.30 14.23
N ASP A 36 -15.51 -8.96 14.93
CA ASP A 36 -16.94 -8.61 14.99
C ASP A 36 -17.80 -9.20 13.87
N CYS A 37 -17.64 -10.51 13.61
CA CYS A 37 -18.66 -11.30 12.90
C CYS A 37 -18.48 -12.82 13.05
N GLY A 38 -19.54 -13.60 12.79
CA GLY A 38 -19.47 -15.05 12.62
C GLY A 38 -19.04 -15.81 13.88
N GLY A 39 -19.30 -15.24 15.05
CA GLY A 39 -18.88 -15.78 16.35
C GLY A 39 -17.54 -15.24 16.85
N VAL A 40 -16.86 -14.38 16.09
CA VAL A 40 -15.64 -13.68 16.50
C VAL A 40 -16.04 -12.33 17.11
N SER A 41 -16.11 -12.25 18.43
CA SER A 41 -16.49 -11.02 19.16
C SER A 41 -15.34 -10.40 19.96
N ASP A 42 -14.25 -11.14 20.22
CA ASP A 42 -13.06 -10.61 20.88
C ASP A 42 -12.02 -10.17 19.83
N PRO A 43 -11.44 -8.97 19.92
CA PRO A 43 -10.33 -8.54 19.06
C PRO A 43 -9.12 -9.50 19.08
N ARG A 44 -8.92 -10.24 20.17
CA ARG A 44 -7.89 -11.29 20.29
C ARG A 44 -8.15 -12.48 19.38
N ASP A 45 -9.42 -12.70 19.01
CA ASP A 45 -9.85 -13.73 18.08
C ASP A 45 -9.92 -13.21 16.64
N SER A 46 -9.38 -12.00 16.37
CA SER A 46 -9.38 -11.41 15.04
C SER A 46 -8.76 -12.35 14.01
N ILE A 47 -9.45 -12.50 12.89
CA ILE A 47 -9.00 -13.34 11.80
C ILE A 47 -8.22 -12.53 10.79
N TRP A 48 -7.19 -13.15 10.22
CA TRP A 48 -6.52 -12.63 9.05
C TRP A 48 -7.30 -13.00 7.79
N MET A 49 -7.68 -11.99 7.01
CA MET A 49 -8.39 -12.16 5.75
C MET A 49 -7.72 -11.37 4.63
N ALA A 50 -7.94 -11.78 3.39
CA ALA A 50 -7.66 -10.96 2.22
C ALA A 50 -8.82 -9.98 2.01
N GLN A 51 -8.53 -8.69 1.92
CA GLN A 51 -9.53 -7.66 1.61
C GLN A 51 -10.07 -7.86 0.19
N GLY A 52 -11.40 -7.84 0.04
CA GLY A 52 -12.10 -8.11 -1.23
C GLY A 52 -11.63 -7.23 -2.38
N GLY A 53 -11.69 -5.92 -2.19
CA GLY A 53 -11.34 -4.93 -3.21
C GLY A 53 -9.89 -4.97 -3.66
N ALA A 54 -8.91 -5.13 -2.76
CA ALA A 54 -7.52 -5.32 -3.17
C ALA A 54 -7.31 -6.57 -4.03
N GLY A 55 -8.23 -7.53 -3.97
CA GLY A 55 -8.19 -8.76 -4.73
C GLY A 55 -7.89 -9.99 -3.88
N ILE A 56 -8.61 -11.05 -4.20
CA ILE A 56 -8.50 -12.37 -3.57
C ILE A 56 -8.12 -13.42 -4.61
N ILE A 57 -7.08 -14.21 -4.30
CA ILE A 57 -6.66 -15.36 -5.09
C ILE A 57 -6.90 -16.65 -4.28
N LEU A 58 -7.55 -17.61 -4.94
CA LEU A 58 -7.75 -18.96 -4.43
C LEU A 58 -7.23 -19.97 -5.43
N SER A 59 -6.42 -20.90 -4.97
CA SER A 59 -6.08 -22.10 -5.76
C SER A 59 -7.30 -23.01 -5.93
N ARG A 60 -7.25 -23.90 -6.94
CA ARG A 60 -8.29 -24.92 -7.12
C ARG A 60 -8.44 -25.84 -5.89
N PRO A 61 -7.38 -26.38 -5.27
CA PRO A 61 -7.53 -27.20 -4.06
C PRO A 61 -8.21 -26.46 -2.91
N ALA A 62 -7.91 -25.17 -2.71
CA ALA A 62 -8.58 -24.35 -1.70
C ALA A 62 -10.09 -24.22 -1.97
N LEU A 63 -10.49 -24.00 -3.22
CA LEU A 63 -11.90 -23.96 -3.62
C LEU A 63 -12.60 -25.31 -3.40
N THR A 64 -11.93 -26.43 -3.70
CA THR A 64 -12.47 -27.78 -3.48
C THR A 64 -12.77 -28.02 -2.00
N LEU A 65 -11.86 -27.62 -1.10
CA LEU A 65 -12.08 -27.72 0.34
C LEU A 65 -13.22 -26.80 0.81
N LEU A 66 -13.25 -25.55 0.33
CA LEU A 66 -14.31 -24.59 0.67
C LEU A 66 -15.71 -25.10 0.32
N ILE A 67 -15.90 -25.67 -0.87
CA ILE A 67 -17.21 -26.14 -1.34
C ILE A 67 -17.82 -27.19 -0.40
N GLN A 68 -16.99 -28.00 0.26
CA GLN A 68 -17.45 -29.05 1.18
C GLN A 68 -18.06 -28.48 2.47
N THR A 69 -17.63 -27.29 2.91
CA THR A 69 -18.11 -26.65 4.15
C THR A 69 -19.08 -25.51 3.89
N LEU A 70 -19.22 -25.08 2.64
CA LEU A 70 -19.91 -23.85 2.25
C LEU A 70 -21.37 -23.75 2.74
N PRO A 71 -22.23 -24.78 2.65
CA PRO A 71 -23.62 -24.65 3.09
C PRO A 71 -23.75 -24.32 4.59
N THR A 72 -23.03 -25.05 5.44
CA THR A 72 -23.03 -24.82 6.89
C THR A 72 -22.41 -23.47 7.22
N CYS A 73 -21.29 -23.12 6.58
CA CYS A 73 -20.65 -21.84 6.82
C CYS A 73 -21.52 -20.65 6.39
N LEU A 74 -22.21 -20.71 5.25
CA LEU A 74 -23.07 -19.62 4.79
C LEU A 74 -24.24 -19.36 5.75
N SER A 75 -24.77 -20.40 6.39
CA SER A 75 -25.77 -20.27 7.44
C SER A 75 -25.20 -19.60 8.69
N ARG A 76 -24.03 -20.05 9.16
CA ARG A 76 -23.32 -19.50 10.33
C ARG A 76 -22.92 -18.03 10.15
N THR A 77 -22.53 -17.65 8.94
CA THR A 77 -22.02 -16.31 8.61
C THR A 77 -23.09 -15.40 7.99
N SER A 78 -24.37 -15.78 8.09
CA SER A 78 -25.49 -15.06 7.47
C SER A 78 -25.69 -13.64 8.01
N SER A 79 -25.26 -13.37 9.25
CA SER A 79 -25.27 -12.03 9.85
C SER A 79 -24.10 -11.15 9.42
N CYS A 80 -23.09 -11.68 8.71
CA CYS A 80 -21.96 -10.90 8.24
C CYS A 80 -22.31 -10.12 6.98
N TRP A 81 -22.12 -8.81 7.03
CA TRP A 81 -22.42 -7.93 5.90
C TRP A 81 -21.38 -8.04 4.77
N ALA A 82 -20.09 -8.21 5.09
CA ALA A 82 -19.03 -8.21 4.07
C ALA A 82 -18.73 -9.63 3.56
N GLY A 83 -18.69 -9.78 2.24
CA GLY A 83 -18.47 -11.07 1.58
C GLY A 83 -17.07 -11.64 1.75
N ASP A 84 -16.04 -10.81 1.82
CA ASP A 84 -14.65 -11.21 2.04
C ASP A 84 -14.44 -11.78 3.47
N ILE A 85 -15.09 -11.19 4.48
CA ILE A 85 -15.15 -11.73 5.85
C ILE A 85 -15.78 -13.13 5.85
N ARG A 86 -16.94 -13.29 5.19
CA ARG A 86 -17.64 -14.58 5.08
C ARG A 86 -16.75 -15.62 4.41
N LEU A 87 -16.12 -15.25 3.30
CA LEU A 87 -15.20 -16.13 2.58
C LEU A 87 -14.03 -16.58 3.47
N ALA A 88 -13.40 -15.66 4.21
CA ALA A 88 -12.30 -15.98 5.10
C ALA A 88 -12.72 -16.95 6.22
N LEU A 89 -13.88 -16.73 6.84
CA LEU A 89 -14.46 -17.61 7.85
C LEU A 89 -14.76 -19.01 7.30
N CYS A 90 -15.30 -19.10 6.08
CA CYS A 90 -15.59 -20.40 5.46
C CYS A 90 -14.33 -21.15 5.02
N LEU A 91 -13.30 -20.42 4.59
CA LEU A 91 -12.00 -21.01 4.29
C LEU A 91 -11.35 -21.56 5.56
N GLN A 92 -11.45 -20.84 6.69
CA GLN A 92 -10.97 -21.35 7.99
C GLN A 92 -11.71 -22.62 8.42
N ASP A 93 -13.05 -22.67 8.28
CA ASP A 93 -13.82 -23.90 8.54
C ASP A 93 -13.35 -25.07 7.67
N ALA A 94 -12.85 -24.78 6.46
CA ALA A 94 -12.28 -25.76 5.54
C ALA A 94 -10.77 -26.03 5.77
N GLY A 95 -10.17 -25.47 6.82
CA GLY A 95 -8.75 -25.63 7.14
C GLY A 95 -7.78 -24.84 6.23
N VAL A 96 -8.29 -23.86 5.46
CA VAL A 96 -7.50 -23.01 4.57
C VAL A 96 -7.35 -21.61 5.18
N PHE A 97 -6.12 -21.24 5.50
CA PHE A 97 -5.79 -19.96 6.12
C PHE A 97 -5.13 -19.00 5.14
N LEU A 98 -5.26 -17.69 5.39
CA LEU A 98 -4.59 -16.68 4.59
C LEU A 98 -3.06 -16.89 4.65
N ALA A 99 -2.43 -17.05 3.49
CA ALA A 99 -0.99 -17.10 3.41
C ALA A 99 -0.41 -15.69 3.64
N ARG A 100 0.31 -15.51 4.76
CA ARG A 100 0.90 -14.24 5.19
C ARG A 100 2.31 -14.04 4.66
N ASP A 101 2.47 -14.22 3.36
CA ASP A 101 3.76 -14.07 2.70
C ASP A 101 4.01 -12.60 2.34
N GLN A 102 5.09 -12.03 2.90
CA GLN A 102 5.47 -10.63 2.70
C GLN A 102 5.69 -10.28 1.23
N ARG A 103 6.01 -11.25 0.37
CA ARG A 103 6.21 -11.03 -1.07
C ARG A 103 4.97 -10.48 -1.77
N PHE A 104 3.77 -10.76 -1.24
CA PHE A 104 2.51 -10.30 -1.82
C PHE A 104 2.00 -8.99 -1.22
N PHE A 105 2.65 -8.46 -0.19
CA PHE A 105 2.21 -7.23 0.46
C PHE A 105 2.24 -6.03 -0.49
N ASP A 106 3.29 -5.93 -1.31
CA ASP A 106 3.49 -4.87 -2.32
C ASP A 106 2.94 -5.27 -3.71
N VAL A 107 2.12 -6.32 -3.78
CA VAL A 107 1.43 -6.76 -5.00
C VAL A 107 -0.05 -6.34 -4.97
N PHE A 108 -0.70 -6.48 -3.81
CA PHE A 108 -2.12 -6.18 -3.64
C PHE A 108 -2.33 -4.88 -2.84
N TYR A 109 -2.81 -3.83 -3.48
CA TYR A 109 -3.05 -2.54 -2.83
C TYR A 109 -4.54 -2.30 -2.56
N SER A 110 -4.86 -2.00 -1.31
CA SER A 110 -6.23 -1.74 -0.83
C SER A 110 -6.78 -0.34 -1.13
N ARG A 111 -6.02 0.48 -1.86
CA ARG A 111 -6.29 1.90 -2.09
C ARG A 111 -5.89 2.29 -3.50
N SER A 112 -6.44 3.41 -3.97
CA SER A 112 -6.07 3.97 -5.26
C SER A 112 -4.72 4.67 -5.13
N PRO A 113 -3.83 4.57 -6.14
CA PRO A 113 -2.61 5.36 -6.19
C PRO A 113 -2.88 6.87 -6.31
N GLU A 114 -4.13 7.29 -6.53
CA GLU A 114 -4.58 8.69 -6.50
C GLU A 114 -4.84 9.20 -5.08
N ASP A 115 -5.03 8.30 -4.11
CA ASP A 115 -5.44 8.65 -2.77
C ASP A 115 -4.35 9.42 -2.03
N VAL A 116 -4.77 10.47 -1.31
CA VAL A 116 -3.88 11.17 -0.38
C VAL A 116 -3.39 10.17 0.68
N GLY A 117 -2.07 10.02 0.78
CA GLY A 117 -1.46 9.07 1.70
C GLY A 117 -1.43 7.63 1.19
N PHE A 118 -1.53 7.42 -0.13
CA PHE A 118 -1.18 6.13 -0.73
C PHE A 118 0.23 5.71 -0.25
N PRO A 119 0.40 4.46 0.22
CA PRO A 119 1.65 4.01 0.83
C PRO A 119 2.65 3.63 -0.25
N TRP A 120 3.24 4.63 -0.92
CA TRP A 120 4.27 4.42 -1.92
C TRP A 120 5.39 3.52 -1.36
N PRO A 121 5.68 2.35 -1.94
CA PRO A 121 6.69 1.44 -1.43
C PRO A 121 8.08 2.07 -1.48
N LYS A 122 8.95 1.59 -0.59
CA LYS A 122 10.35 2.02 -0.51
C LYS A 122 11.14 1.67 -1.75
N ASP A 123 10.86 0.49 -2.32
CA ASP A 123 11.38 0.09 -3.61
C ASP A 123 10.38 0.50 -4.70
N PRO A 124 10.67 1.55 -5.48
CA PRO A 124 9.79 2.00 -6.56
C PRO A 124 9.75 1.04 -7.76
N CYS A 125 10.59 0.00 -7.77
CA CYS A 125 10.70 -0.97 -8.85
C CYS A 125 9.83 -2.20 -8.68
N VAL A 126 9.18 -2.33 -7.53
CA VAL A 126 8.16 -3.37 -7.36
C VAL A 126 7.07 -3.18 -8.40
N ARG A 127 6.50 -4.30 -8.83
CA ARG A 127 5.42 -4.33 -9.81
C ARG A 127 4.10 -4.50 -9.07
N PRO A 128 3.13 -3.59 -9.24
CA PRO A 128 1.81 -3.78 -8.66
C PRO A 128 1.08 -4.92 -9.37
N GLY A 129 0.30 -5.67 -8.62
CA GLY A 129 -0.68 -6.63 -9.13
C GLY A 129 -2.06 -6.00 -9.25
N THR A 130 -2.50 -5.25 -8.23
CA THR A 130 -3.83 -4.61 -8.19
C THR A 130 -3.81 -3.26 -7.48
N PHE A 131 -4.72 -2.37 -7.87
CA PHE A 131 -5.09 -1.15 -7.13
C PHE A 131 -6.61 -1.11 -6.98
N HIS A 132 -7.11 -1.04 -5.75
CA HIS A 132 -8.54 -0.94 -5.44
C HIS A 132 -9.02 0.52 -5.43
N GLY A 133 -10.29 0.77 -5.76
CA GLY A 133 -10.88 2.11 -5.68
C GLY A 133 -10.38 3.10 -6.74
N VAL A 134 -9.89 2.60 -7.88
CA VAL A 134 -9.35 3.44 -8.96
C VAL A 134 -10.46 4.25 -9.61
N SER A 135 -10.24 5.56 -9.75
CA SER A 135 -11.27 6.42 -10.34
C SER A 135 -11.52 6.07 -11.82
N PRO A 136 -12.74 6.31 -12.34
CA PRO A 136 -13.02 6.15 -13.77
C PRO A 136 -12.08 6.95 -14.68
N THR A 137 -11.51 8.06 -14.18
CA THR A 137 -10.55 8.89 -14.91
C THR A 137 -9.17 8.24 -14.99
N SER A 138 -8.70 7.60 -13.92
CA SER A 138 -7.37 6.98 -13.89
C SER A 138 -7.32 5.56 -14.44
N PHE A 139 -8.45 4.85 -14.44
CA PHE A 139 -8.53 3.50 -15.03
C PHE A 139 -7.98 3.40 -16.46
N PRO A 140 -8.40 4.26 -17.43
CA PRO A 140 -7.84 4.23 -18.78
C PRO A 140 -6.36 4.66 -18.83
N LEU A 141 -5.91 5.53 -17.93
CA LEU A 141 -4.50 5.96 -17.85
C LEU A 141 -3.61 4.79 -17.43
N LEU A 142 -3.97 4.07 -16.37
CA LEU A 142 -3.24 2.89 -15.90
C LEU A 142 -3.26 1.77 -16.94
N HIS A 143 -4.39 1.59 -17.64
CA HIS A 143 -4.46 0.63 -18.73
C HIS A 143 -3.56 1.00 -19.91
N ALA A 144 -3.52 2.29 -20.30
CA ALA A 144 -2.63 2.78 -21.34
C ALA A 144 -1.15 2.60 -20.95
N LEU A 145 -0.81 2.91 -19.70
CA LEU A 145 0.52 2.69 -19.14
C LEU A 145 0.92 1.21 -19.20
N GLN A 146 0.02 0.30 -18.80
CA GLN A 146 0.29 -1.13 -18.92
C GLN A 146 0.62 -1.53 -20.36
N ARG A 147 -0.09 -0.97 -21.34
CA ARG A 147 0.12 -1.32 -22.76
C ARG A 147 1.41 -0.77 -23.33
N SER A 148 1.88 0.38 -22.85
CA SER A 148 3.13 1.01 -23.31
C SER A 148 4.36 0.55 -22.54
N SER A 149 4.20 -0.01 -21.34
CA SER A 149 5.31 -0.46 -20.50
C SER A 149 6.02 -1.68 -21.10
N PRO A 150 7.36 -1.78 -20.93
CA PRO A 150 8.11 -2.98 -21.29
C PRO A 150 7.48 -4.24 -20.68
N SER A 151 7.33 -5.30 -21.48
CA SER A 151 6.66 -6.56 -21.09
C SER A 151 5.22 -6.41 -20.55
N ARG A 152 4.62 -5.23 -20.67
CA ARG A 152 3.33 -4.86 -20.07
C ARG A 152 3.30 -4.94 -18.54
N GLU A 153 4.42 -4.61 -17.92
CA GLU A 153 4.65 -4.67 -16.48
C GLU A 153 5.15 -3.31 -15.98
N PRO A 154 4.25 -2.33 -15.77
CA PRO A 154 4.65 -1.07 -15.18
C PRO A 154 5.17 -1.31 -13.77
N ARG A 155 6.15 -0.49 -13.38
CA ARG A 155 6.64 -0.41 -12.02
C ARG A 155 5.82 0.63 -11.26
N ILE A 156 5.89 0.58 -9.93
CA ILE A 156 5.27 1.60 -9.10
C ILE A 156 5.76 3.02 -9.44
N ALA A 157 7.05 3.19 -9.78
CA ALA A 157 7.56 4.48 -10.27
C ALA A 157 6.83 4.98 -11.52
N ASP A 158 6.51 4.09 -12.46
CA ASP A 158 5.84 4.48 -13.70
C ASP A 158 4.41 4.97 -13.41
N VAL A 159 3.72 4.29 -12.49
CA VAL A 159 2.38 4.69 -12.00
C VAL A 159 2.46 6.05 -11.30
N PHE A 160 3.48 6.24 -10.46
CA PHE A 160 3.70 7.50 -9.77
C PHE A 160 3.87 8.67 -10.75
N HIS A 161 4.78 8.54 -11.72
CA HIS A 161 5.04 9.61 -12.70
C HIS A 161 3.87 9.86 -13.65
N LEU A 162 3.06 8.84 -13.95
CA LEU A 162 1.82 8.99 -14.71
C LEU A 162 0.81 9.88 -13.97
N LEU A 163 0.59 9.63 -12.68
CA LEU A 163 -0.45 10.30 -11.89
C LEU A 163 0.00 11.64 -11.31
N TYR A 164 1.32 11.82 -11.14
CA TYR A 164 1.93 13.02 -10.60
C TYR A 164 2.97 13.62 -11.57
N PRO A 165 2.58 14.00 -12.80
CA PRO A 165 3.52 14.48 -13.82
C PRO A 165 4.19 15.82 -13.47
N SER A 166 3.65 16.54 -12.49
CA SER A 166 4.20 17.81 -11.98
C SER A 166 4.96 17.65 -10.67
N ALA A 167 5.25 16.42 -10.24
CA ALA A 167 5.86 16.18 -8.93
C ALA A 167 7.30 16.75 -8.82
N ASP A 168 7.98 16.94 -9.95
CA ASP A 168 9.24 17.71 -10.03
C ASP A 168 9.09 19.17 -9.59
N ARG A 169 7.87 19.72 -9.66
CA ARG A 169 7.56 21.14 -9.44
C ARG A 169 6.86 21.41 -8.12
N VAL A 170 6.35 20.38 -7.43
CA VAL A 170 5.60 20.53 -6.18
C VAL A 170 6.22 19.65 -5.10
N PRO A 171 6.98 20.21 -4.16
CA PRO A 171 7.40 19.48 -2.98
C PRO A 171 6.16 19.09 -2.19
N SER A 172 5.91 17.78 -2.00
CA SER A 172 4.89 17.37 -1.04
C SER A 172 5.38 17.69 0.36
N SER A 173 4.60 18.43 1.11
CA SER A 173 4.63 18.38 2.57
C SER A 173 3.45 17.53 3.04
N ILE A 174 3.72 16.62 3.96
CA ILE A 174 2.74 15.79 4.63
C ILE A 174 2.71 16.26 6.08
N PRO A 175 1.69 17.04 6.47
CA PRO A 175 1.58 17.52 7.83
C PRO A 175 1.32 16.35 8.80
N ASP A 176 1.73 16.55 10.05
CA ASP A 176 1.55 15.63 11.17
C ASP A 176 2.03 14.19 10.89
N THR A 177 3.09 14.06 10.08
CA THR A 177 3.63 12.78 9.62
C THR A 177 5.14 12.76 9.71
N TYR A 178 5.68 11.73 10.34
CA TYR A 178 7.12 11.42 10.37
C TYR A 178 7.40 10.20 9.51
N LEU A 179 8.11 10.38 8.39
CA LEU A 179 8.59 9.25 7.59
C LEU A 179 9.68 8.51 8.38
N SER A 180 9.49 7.26 8.77
CA SER A 180 10.34 6.59 9.77
C SER A 180 11.69 6.09 9.22
N HIS A 181 12.10 6.51 8.03
CA HIS A 181 13.41 6.16 7.47
C HIS A 181 14.57 6.83 8.24
N PRO A 182 15.72 6.16 8.37
CA PRO A 182 16.87 6.70 9.07
C PRO A 182 17.41 7.93 8.35
N ALA A 183 17.63 9.01 9.10
CA ALA A 183 18.28 10.19 8.55
C ALA A 183 19.79 9.92 8.38
N PHE A 184 20.33 10.15 7.19
CA PHE A 184 21.78 10.10 6.98
C PHE A 184 22.45 11.42 7.39
N ARG A 185 21.66 12.49 7.55
CA ARG A 185 22.11 13.80 7.99
C ARG A 185 20.98 14.50 8.74
N THR A 186 21.29 15.04 9.91
CA THR A 186 20.37 15.88 10.70
C THR A 186 20.94 17.29 10.78
N LEU A 187 20.11 18.28 10.47
CA LEU A 187 20.44 19.70 10.46
C LEU A 187 19.56 20.46 11.44
N GLN A 188 20.05 21.56 11.98
CA GLN A 188 19.21 22.57 12.62
C GLN A 188 18.90 23.63 11.56
N VAL A 189 17.62 23.91 11.34
CA VAL A 189 17.16 24.84 10.30
C VAL A 189 16.19 25.86 10.89
N ALA A 190 16.05 27.01 10.25
CA ALA A 190 15.15 28.08 10.67
C ALA A 190 13.67 27.72 10.50
N GLY A 191 13.36 26.74 9.64
CA GLY A 191 11.99 26.32 9.38
C GLY A 191 11.87 25.19 8.37
N MET A 192 10.63 24.79 8.10
CA MET A 192 10.30 23.71 7.17
C MET A 192 10.80 23.98 5.75
N ASP A 193 10.65 25.21 5.26
CA ASP A 193 11.05 25.57 3.90
C ASP A 193 12.55 25.44 3.68
N GLU A 194 13.34 25.75 4.71
CA GLU A 194 14.77 25.52 4.67
C GLU A 194 15.10 24.03 4.71
N CYS A 195 14.44 23.22 5.55
CA CYS A 195 14.62 21.76 5.56
C CYS A 195 14.39 21.16 4.17
N ARG A 196 13.29 21.58 3.53
CA ARG A 196 12.92 21.18 2.18
C ARG A 196 14.00 21.57 1.18
N ARG A 197 14.45 22.83 1.19
CA ARG A 197 15.50 23.33 0.29
C ARG A 197 16.79 22.52 0.43
N GLN A 198 17.21 22.24 1.67
CA GLN A 198 18.39 21.42 1.95
C GLN A 198 18.27 20.02 1.34
N CYS A 199 17.10 19.39 1.37
CA CYS A 199 16.88 18.10 0.72
C CYS A 199 16.92 18.20 -0.82
N VAL A 200 16.33 19.25 -1.40
CA VAL A 200 16.36 19.46 -2.86
C VAL A 200 17.80 19.70 -3.34
N GLU A 201 18.60 20.48 -2.62
CA GLU A 201 20.00 20.76 -2.96
C GLU A 201 20.92 19.54 -2.78
N GLU A 202 20.65 18.68 -1.79
CA GLU A 202 21.43 17.46 -1.53
C GLU A 202 21.04 16.33 -2.51
N PRO A 203 21.91 15.92 -3.45
CA PRO A 203 21.57 14.96 -4.50
C PRO A 203 21.14 13.58 -3.98
N ARG A 204 21.63 13.19 -2.79
CA ARG A 204 21.33 11.89 -2.18
C ARG A 204 20.01 11.88 -1.41
N CYS A 205 19.43 13.04 -1.13
CA CYS A 205 18.20 13.14 -0.38
C CYS A 205 17.00 12.74 -1.26
N ARG A 206 16.15 11.85 -0.76
CA ARG A 206 14.91 11.44 -1.43
C ARG A 206 13.70 11.88 -0.63
N THR A 207 13.79 11.80 0.69
CA THR A 207 12.76 12.21 1.64
C THR A 207 13.36 13.02 2.79
N TRP A 208 12.53 13.81 3.46
CA TRP A 208 12.94 14.64 4.60
C TRP A 208 11.84 14.69 5.67
N SER A 209 12.24 14.97 6.91
CA SER A 209 11.32 15.21 8.02
C SER A 209 11.79 16.41 8.83
N PHE A 210 10.89 17.35 9.09
CA PHE A 210 11.10 18.54 9.90
C PHE A 210 10.32 18.44 11.21
N GLU A 211 11.03 18.54 12.32
CA GLU A 211 10.49 18.55 13.68
C GLU A 211 10.72 19.95 14.28
N PRO A 212 9.67 20.75 14.52
CA PRO A 212 9.80 22.05 15.18
C PRO A 212 10.36 21.91 16.60
N ARG A 213 11.10 22.92 17.08
CA ARG A 213 11.49 22.99 18.51
C ARG A 213 10.25 23.07 19.42
N GLU A 214 10.36 22.51 20.62
CA GLU A 214 9.31 22.59 21.64
C GLU A 214 8.85 24.04 21.86
N GLY A 215 7.53 24.26 21.86
CA GLY A 215 6.91 25.59 21.97
C GLY A 215 6.74 26.36 20.64
N GLY A 216 7.30 25.88 19.53
CA GLY A 216 7.23 26.53 18.22
C GLY A 216 5.93 26.34 17.44
N GLY A 217 5.14 25.30 17.74
CA GLY A 217 3.93 24.96 16.98
C GLY A 217 4.20 24.68 15.49
N ARG A 218 3.15 24.64 14.66
CA ARG A 218 3.24 24.53 13.18
C ARG A 218 3.70 25.84 12.51
N ARG A 219 4.42 26.71 13.21
CA ARG A 219 4.87 27.99 12.68
C ARG A 219 6.02 27.78 11.69
N PRO A 220 5.96 28.33 10.46
CA PRO A 220 6.98 28.13 9.43
C PRO A 220 8.36 28.69 9.81
N ASP A 221 8.41 29.57 10.80
CA ASP A 221 9.53 30.36 11.30
C ASP A 221 10.08 29.89 12.66
N ALA A 222 9.46 28.86 13.27
CA ALA A 222 10.02 28.22 14.44
C ALA A 222 11.11 27.23 14.01
N GLY A 223 12.37 27.54 14.32
CA GLY A 223 13.49 26.66 14.00
C GLY A 223 13.31 25.24 14.57
N GLY A 224 13.95 24.26 13.95
CA GLY A 224 13.73 22.85 14.24
C GLY A 224 14.82 21.92 13.71
N ALA A 225 14.65 20.63 14.01
CA ALA A 225 15.50 19.57 13.49
C ALA A 225 14.99 19.11 12.11
N CYS A 226 15.90 19.01 11.15
CA CYS A 226 15.64 18.54 9.80
C CYS A 226 16.43 17.25 9.55
N GLY A 227 15.75 16.13 9.35
CA GLY A 227 16.36 14.85 8.98
C GLY A 227 16.26 14.60 7.48
N LEU A 228 17.40 14.54 6.79
CA LEU A 228 17.51 14.16 5.38
C LEU A 228 17.69 12.65 5.25
N LYS A 229 16.95 12.01 4.33
CA LYS A 229 16.82 10.55 4.22
C LYS A 229 17.08 10.09 2.78
N LYS A 230 17.66 8.91 2.61
CA LYS A 230 17.99 8.35 1.26
C LYS A 230 16.89 7.46 0.72
N GLU A 231 16.07 6.96 1.61
CA GLU A 231 15.00 6.03 1.32
C GLU A 231 13.84 6.76 0.66
N GLN A 232 13.26 6.07 -0.31
CA GLN A 232 12.09 6.49 -1.05
C GLN A 232 10.84 5.92 -0.38
N GLY A 233 9.67 6.30 -0.90
CA GLY A 233 8.39 5.77 -0.43
C GLY A 233 7.78 6.54 0.73
N TRP A 234 6.50 6.25 0.96
CA TRP A 234 5.62 6.89 1.93
C TRP A 234 5.20 5.84 2.95
N GLY A 235 6.05 5.67 3.97
CA GLY A 235 5.74 4.88 5.16
C GLY A 235 6.15 5.68 6.39
N GLY A 236 5.17 6.22 7.10
CA GLY A 236 5.42 7.10 8.23
C GLY A 236 4.40 6.93 9.34
N GLU A 237 4.79 7.37 10.51
CA GLU A 237 3.93 7.38 11.70
C GLU A 237 3.29 8.76 11.81
N ARG A 238 2.02 8.78 12.23
CA ARG A 238 1.36 10.04 12.56
C ARG A 238 2.07 10.65 13.76
N ARG A 239 2.65 11.84 13.58
CA ARG A 239 3.36 12.57 14.62
C ARG A 239 2.99 14.04 14.53
N VAL A 240 2.14 14.49 15.46
CA VAL A 240 1.58 15.84 15.48
C VAL A 240 2.71 16.88 15.52
N GLY A 241 2.62 17.90 14.67
CA GLY A 241 3.59 18.98 14.56
C GLY A 241 4.79 18.68 13.65
N VAL A 242 5.03 17.41 13.29
CA VAL A 242 6.10 17.02 12.37
C VAL A 242 5.61 17.11 10.95
N VAL A 243 6.45 17.63 10.06
CA VAL A 243 6.14 17.69 8.63
C VAL A 243 7.20 16.95 7.85
N SER A 244 6.79 15.98 7.05
CA SER A 244 7.71 15.26 6.16
C SER A 244 7.44 15.61 4.70
N GLY A 245 8.40 15.30 3.84
CA GLY A 245 8.22 15.47 2.40
C GLY A 245 9.14 14.58 1.59
N ALA A 246 8.92 14.59 0.29
CA ALA A 246 9.68 13.84 -0.69
C ALA A 246 10.11 14.76 -1.84
N VAL A 247 11.25 14.45 -2.45
CA VAL A 247 11.68 15.02 -3.73
C VAL A 247 11.15 14.10 -4.81
N TRP A 248 9.93 14.34 -5.27
CA TRP A 248 9.22 13.36 -6.10
C TRP A 248 9.86 13.05 -7.45
N GLY A 249 10.54 14.01 -8.06
CA GLY A 249 11.34 13.74 -9.27
C GLY A 249 12.45 12.73 -9.10
N ARG A 250 12.77 12.42 -7.84
CA ARG A 250 13.74 11.40 -7.47
C ARG A 250 13.09 10.06 -7.15
N TYR A 251 11.77 9.92 -7.21
CA TYR A 251 11.07 8.65 -7.01
C TYR A 251 11.23 7.77 -8.26
N GLY A 252 12.09 6.77 -8.21
CA GLY A 252 12.45 6.04 -9.42
C GLY A 252 13.40 4.88 -9.20
N CYS A 253 13.47 4.03 -10.22
CA CYS A 253 14.30 2.84 -10.28
C CYS A 253 15.76 3.14 -10.60
N ASN A 254 16.46 3.76 -9.64
CA ASN A 254 17.88 4.09 -9.76
C ASN A 254 18.71 3.26 -8.79
#